data_AF-A0A3S5IS54-F1
#
_entry.id   AF-A0A3S5IS54-F1
#
_cell.length_a   1.000
_cell.length_b   1.000
_cell.length_c   1.000
_cell.angle_alpha   90.00
_cell.angle_beta   90.00
_cell.angle_gamma   90.00
#
_symmetry.space_group_name_H-M   'P 1'
#
loop_
_entity.id
_entity.type
_entity.pdbx_description
1 polymer ?
#
loop_
_entity_poly.entity_id
_entity_poly.type
_entity_poly.pdbx_seq_one_letter_code
_entity_poly.pdbx_strand_id
1 'polypeptide(L)'
;MATPCDVSLAAHAGNCSSPETFEHVWARHCGRHSGEAAPLRFLPKLDLHCHLNGSISPPLLLHMECLLQGQSHTTSHAASRNEVVDLVFERVGQVGRALGQFTDPNERMSYCFQVFDNIYKVMTNIAFTRMVVQDLLLHSAAENMFILEIRTSLRQGLYATPHAAAHRIEAERVTKKAYVETVIHTVEHLMHGGLVDFETGALLPAGAPVSPTWWLYFRKLYGSLASNAMDDPFEHGAEADTTRVTHDANPAQAEKLLDRLREQLMHRMHVRLIVSINRGHDAEAAWEAVTLAKAIQKEQLLRFFAFLHADIAISQSTRQQTMSQYGEVIRRTCWVTGVDFSGHCVKNHFADFIPALMEARRGNAGASSSTSFSFPSYASLGITLHAAEKDDPGELAAMVKFAPDRWGHLVYTDPTNRAAIIARHDAIELCITSNTVTGGYAEVERHHIGDILQQQQDHKGEAECDGMNPELLQALTTESSLAAAMQCRVQRRLARWGQLPALGGAATAIPNVSFHTDDRGVFCTSVTEELGMLFQHGCLTSETGTRELSLKAMWALQRLSVPHVFELPLEVVYSCVYPWKECCCGCSGGDALAAHMSAHVAALDEAARAGLSCAELNWLLKQFDDM
;
A
#
# COMPACT_ATOMS: atom_id res chain seq x y z
N MET A 1 3.71 -24.05 36.55
CA MET A 1 4.61 -24.23 35.40
C MET A 1 4.14 -25.45 34.64
N ALA A 2 3.20 -25.26 33.71
CA ALA A 2 2.85 -26.29 32.75
C ALA A 2 3.85 -26.18 31.59
N THR A 3 4.45 -27.31 31.22
CA THR A 3 5.29 -27.44 30.02
C THR A 3 4.54 -26.94 28.79
N PRO A 4 5.21 -26.25 27.84
CA PRO A 4 4.58 -25.91 26.58
C PRO A 4 4.10 -27.21 25.92
N CYS A 5 2.83 -27.26 25.53
CA CYS A 5 2.35 -28.38 24.72
C CYS A 5 3.23 -28.48 23.49
N ASP A 6 3.96 -29.60 23.38
CA ASP A 6 4.68 -30.04 22.18
C ASP A 6 3.66 -30.26 21.05
N VAL A 7 3.17 -29.17 20.46
CA VAL A 7 2.51 -29.21 19.15
C VAL A 7 3.64 -29.08 18.14
N SER A 8 4.05 -30.21 17.57
CA SER A 8 5.06 -30.29 16.52
C SER A 8 4.71 -29.35 15.37
N LEU A 9 5.37 -28.18 15.34
CA LEU A 9 5.27 -27.14 14.31
C LEU A 9 5.88 -27.57 12.96
N ALA A 10 6.72 -28.61 12.98
CA ALA A 10 7.54 -29.01 11.85
C ALA A 10 6.76 -29.69 10.71
N ALA A 11 5.54 -30.18 10.93
CA ALA A 11 4.80 -30.93 9.92
C ALA A 11 4.01 -30.06 8.92
N HIS A 12 3.88 -28.75 9.17
CA HIS A 12 3.07 -27.85 8.33
C HIS A 12 3.85 -26.69 7.70
N ALA A 13 5.10 -26.44 8.12
CA ALA A 13 5.97 -25.44 7.50
C ALA A 13 6.47 -25.83 6.09
N GLY A 14 6.27 -27.10 5.67
CA GLY A 14 6.81 -27.64 4.42
C GLY A 14 5.83 -27.72 3.24
N ASN A 15 4.56 -27.34 3.41
CA ASN A 15 3.59 -27.34 2.32
C ASN A 15 2.65 -26.13 2.47
N CYS A 16 2.98 -25.02 1.81
CA CYS A 16 1.92 -24.23 1.17
C CYS A 16 1.23 -25.18 0.19
N SER A 17 0.23 -25.92 0.70
CA SER A 17 -0.59 -26.85 -0.07
C SER A 17 -1.02 -26.15 -1.35
N SER A 18 -0.62 -26.72 -2.48
CA SER A 18 -0.68 -26.15 -3.84
C SER A 18 -1.69 -25.01 -3.97
N PRO A 19 -1.27 -23.73 -3.99
CA PRO A 19 -2.18 -22.68 -4.43
C PRO A 19 -2.79 -23.14 -5.75
N GLU A 20 -4.08 -22.87 -5.95
CA GLU A 20 -4.74 -23.19 -7.21
C GLU A 20 -3.90 -22.64 -8.36
N THR A 21 -3.79 -23.43 -9.43
CA THR A 21 -2.98 -23.08 -10.59
C THR A 21 -3.43 -21.74 -11.15
N PHE A 22 -2.50 -20.95 -11.68
CA PHE A 22 -2.84 -19.65 -12.27
C PHE A 22 -3.89 -19.82 -13.37
N GLU A 23 -3.81 -20.90 -14.16
CA GLU A 23 -4.82 -21.26 -15.15
C GLU A 23 -6.22 -21.49 -14.56
N HIS A 24 -6.34 -22.23 -13.45
CA HIS A 24 -7.63 -22.51 -12.84
C HIS A 24 -8.27 -21.25 -12.26
N VAL A 25 -7.48 -20.43 -11.56
CA VAL A 25 -7.97 -19.18 -10.98
C VAL A 25 -8.34 -18.18 -12.08
N TRP A 26 -7.51 -18.05 -13.12
CA TRP A 26 -7.82 -17.20 -14.27
C TRP A 26 -9.11 -17.62 -14.97
N ALA A 27 -9.30 -18.93 -15.19
CA ALA A 27 -10.53 -19.44 -15.79
C ALA A 27 -11.77 -19.13 -14.95
N ARG A 28 -11.65 -19.17 -13.61
CA ARG A 28 -12.72 -18.76 -12.69
C ARG A 28 -13.00 -17.26 -12.78
N HIS A 29 -11.96 -16.44 -12.83
CA HIS A 29 -12.07 -14.99 -12.99
C HIS A 29 -12.79 -14.66 -14.31
N CYS A 30 -12.36 -15.26 -15.43
CA CYS A 30 -13.04 -15.11 -16.72
C CYS A 30 -14.49 -15.62 -16.69
N GLY A 31 -14.77 -16.76 -16.05
CA GLY A 31 -16.12 -17.33 -15.97
C GLY A 31 -17.14 -16.48 -15.22
N ARG A 32 -16.69 -15.53 -14.40
CA ARG A 32 -17.53 -14.52 -13.72
C ARG A 32 -17.91 -13.35 -14.63
N HIS A 33 -17.23 -13.19 -15.76
CA HIS A 33 -17.47 -12.14 -16.75
C HIS A 33 -18.00 -12.78 -18.04
N SER A 34 -19.31 -12.68 -18.29
CA SER A 34 -19.95 -13.36 -19.42
C SER A 34 -19.57 -12.73 -20.77
N GLY A 35 -18.77 -13.43 -21.57
CA GLY A 35 -18.69 -13.26 -23.03
C GLY A 35 -17.77 -12.16 -23.57
N GLU A 36 -17.46 -11.11 -22.79
CA GLU A 36 -16.46 -10.09 -23.14
C GLU A 36 -15.35 -10.00 -22.08
N ALA A 37 -14.11 -9.82 -22.53
CA ALA A 37 -12.96 -9.71 -21.63
C ALA A 37 -13.12 -8.47 -20.72
N ALA A 38 -13.17 -8.69 -19.41
CA ALA A 38 -13.34 -7.63 -18.42
C ALA A 38 -12.29 -6.52 -18.63
N PRO A 39 -12.69 -5.23 -18.68
CA PRO A 39 -11.75 -4.12 -18.75
C PRO A 39 -10.69 -4.18 -17.65
N LEU A 40 -9.46 -3.74 -17.93
CA LEU A 40 -8.31 -3.75 -17.01
C LEU A 40 -8.64 -3.17 -15.61
N ARG A 41 -9.52 -2.18 -15.56
CA ARG A 41 -10.02 -1.55 -14.33
C ARG A 41 -10.68 -2.53 -13.36
N PHE A 42 -11.26 -3.63 -13.86
CA PHE A 42 -11.95 -4.64 -13.04
C PHE A 42 -11.02 -5.75 -12.53
N LEU A 43 -9.75 -5.80 -12.95
CA LEU A 43 -8.83 -6.76 -12.32
C LEU A 43 -8.58 -6.38 -10.87
N PRO A 44 -8.50 -7.35 -9.93
CA PRO A 44 -8.03 -7.06 -8.58
C PRO A 44 -6.59 -6.52 -8.65
N LYS A 45 -6.35 -5.39 -7.97
CA LYS A 45 -5.06 -4.68 -7.99
C LYS A 45 -4.50 -4.47 -6.59
N LEU A 46 -3.19 -4.26 -6.49
CA LEU A 46 -2.50 -3.89 -5.27
C LEU A 46 -1.77 -2.56 -5.50
N ASP A 47 -1.76 -1.71 -4.47
CA ASP A 47 -0.93 -0.50 -4.44
C ASP A 47 -0.16 -0.48 -3.10
N LEU A 48 1.12 -0.85 -3.17
CA LEU A 48 2.01 -0.99 -2.01
C LEU A 48 2.94 0.21 -1.85
N HIS A 49 2.89 1.17 -2.78
CA HIS A 49 3.69 2.39 -2.79
C HIS A 49 2.79 3.60 -3.08
N CYS A 50 2.03 4.02 -2.06
CA CYS A 50 1.07 5.10 -2.18
C CYS A 50 1.19 6.07 -1.00
N HIS A 51 1.76 7.27 -1.22
CA HIS A 51 1.87 8.27 -0.16
C HIS A 51 0.60 9.10 -0.03
N LEU A 52 0.04 9.16 1.18
CA LEU A 52 -1.26 9.79 1.44
C LEU A 52 -1.35 11.24 0.93
N ASN A 53 -0.32 12.06 1.20
CA ASN A 53 -0.36 13.47 0.84
C ASN A 53 -0.03 13.70 -0.66
N GLY A 54 0.70 12.81 -1.31
CA GLY A 54 0.90 12.86 -2.76
C GLY A 54 -0.29 12.31 -3.54
N SER A 55 -1.21 11.60 -2.87
CA SER A 55 -2.37 10.96 -3.47
C SER A 55 -3.66 11.78 -3.45
N ILE A 56 -3.61 13.06 -3.06
CA ILE A 56 -4.77 13.94 -3.03
C ILE A 56 -5.22 14.24 -4.46
N SER A 57 -6.48 13.94 -4.79
CA SER A 57 -7.01 14.27 -6.11
C SER A 57 -7.00 15.78 -6.35
N PRO A 58 -6.67 16.24 -7.58
CA PRO A 58 -6.74 17.67 -7.91
C PRO A 58 -8.11 18.30 -7.60
N PRO A 59 -9.26 17.65 -7.86
CA PRO A 59 -10.57 18.17 -7.46
C PRO A 59 -10.71 18.37 -5.95
N LEU A 60 -10.22 17.45 -5.11
CA LEU A 60 -10.30 17.61 -3.66
C LEU A 60 -9.36 18.72 -3.16
N LEU A 61 -8.14 18.80 -3.70
CA LEU A 61 -7.19 19.84 -3.30
C LEU A 61 -7.79 21.23 -3.52
N LEU A 62 -8.40 21.46 -4.69
CA LEU A 62 -9.14 22.69 -5.00
C LEU A 62 -10.29 22.96 -4.05
N HIS A 63 -11.03 21.91 -3.70
CA HIS A 63 -12.16 22.04 -2.78
C HIS A 63 -11.68 22.48 -1.39
N MET A 64 -10.60 21.90 -0.87
CA MET A 64 -10.00 22.30 0.41
C MET A 64 -9.44 23.73 0.37
N GLU A 65 -8.86 24.15 -0.75
CA GLU A 65 -8.43 25.54 -0.96
C GLU A 65 -9.60 26.52 -0.90
N CYS A 66 -10.71 26.21 -1.58
CA CYS A 66 -11.94 27.00 -1.51
C CYS A 66 -12.45 27.16 -0.07
N LEU A 67 -12.39 26.09 0.74
CA LEU A 67 -12.80 26.14 2.15
C LEU A 67 -11.90 27.07 2.98
N LEU A 68 -10.58 27.08 2.73
CA LEU A 68 -9.65 28.00 3.40
C LEU A 68 -9.90 29.46 3.03
N GLN A 69 -10.24 29.73 1.77
CA GLN A 69 -10.58 31.08 1.30
C GLN A 69 -11.89 31.58 1.95
N GLY A 70 -12.93 30.74 1.95
CA GLY A 70 -14.22 31.06 2.57
C GLY A 70 -14.13 31.41 4.06
N GLN A 71 -13.18 30.80 4.78
CA GLN A 71 -12.91 31.09 6.19
C GLN A 71 -12.09 32.36 6.43
N SER A 72 -11.36 32.84 5.41
CA SER A 72 -10.51 34.04 5.51
C SER A 72 -11.28 35.34 5.22
N HIS A 73 -12.37 35.29 4.43
CA HIS A 73 -13.18 36.46 4.04
C HIS A 73 -13.95 37.14 5.18
N THR A 74 -13.97 36.56 6.38
CA THR A 74 -14.47 37.22 7.60
C THR A 74 -13.42 38.16 8.24
N THR A 75 -12.21 38.26 7.68
CA THR A 75 -11.17 39.18 8.15
C THR A 75 -10.60 40.05 7.02
N SER A 76 -10.63 41.36 7.20
CA SER A 76 -10.22 42.38 6.24
C SER A 76 -8.69 42.47 6.11
N HIS A 77 -8.05 41.59 5.32
CA HIS A 77 -6.71 41.82 4.74
C HIS A 77 -6.50 40.93 3.50
N ALA A 78 -7.00 41.40 2.35
CA ALA A 78 -7.14 40.61 1.11
C ALA A 78 -6.00 40.76 0.07
N ALA A 79 -4.89 41.44 0.38
CA ALA A 79 -3.98 41.90 -0.69
C ALA A 79 -2.72 41.04 -0.96
N SER A 80 -2.34 40.07 -0.12
CA SER A 80 -1.09 39.29 -0.33
C SER A 80 -1.24 37.76 -0.31
N ARG A 81 -2.46 37.22 -0.23
CA ARG A 81 -2.73 35.77 -0.24
C ARG A 81 -3.19 35.22 -1.59
N ASN A 82 -3.63 36.06 -2.53
CA ASN A 82 -4.17 35.60 -3.82
C ASN A 82 -3.09 35.00 -4.75
N GLU A 83 -1.84 35.48 -4.72
CA GLU A 83 -0.79 34.97 -5.62
C GLU A 83 -0.37 33.53 -5.33
N VAL A 84 -0.35 33.10 -4.06
CA VAL A 84 0.11 31.75 -3.71
C VAL A 84 -0.90 30.68 -4.12
N VAL A 85 -2.19 31.02 -4.19
CA VAL A 85 -3.30 30.07 -4.34
C VAL A 85 -3.59 29.73 -5.80
N ASP A 86 -3.57 30.72 -6.70
CA ASP A 86 -3.68 30.45 -8.15
C ASP A 86 -2.48 29.64 -8.69
N LEU A 87 -1.31 29.73 -8.04
CA LEU A 87 -0.10 28.99 -8.39
C LEU A 87 -0.15 27.49 -8.06
N VAL A 88 -0.94 27.04 -7.07
CA VAL A 88 -0.99 25.61 -6.70
C VAL A 88 -1.82 24.83 -7.72
N PHE A 89 -2.98 25.39 -8.12
CA PHE A 89 -3.87 24.79 -9.11
C PHE A 89 -3.23 24.65 -10.50
N GLU A 90 -2.61 25.72 -11.02
CA GLU A 90 -1.91 25.65 -12.32
C GLU A 90 -0.80 24.59 -12.28
N ARG A 91 -0.14 24.39 -11.14
CA ARG A 91 0.99 23.47 -11.01
C ARG A 91 0.60 22.00 -10.89
N VAL A 92 -0.46 21.64 -10.14
CA VAL A 92 -0.86 20.23 -9.90
C VAL A 92 -1.55 19.63 -11.13
N GLY A 93 -2.52 20.33 -11.73
CA GLY A 93 -3.21 19.86 -12.95
C GLY A 93 -2.35 19.91 -14.23
N GLN A 94 -1.17 20.51 -14.15
CA GLN A 94 -0.21 20.63 -15.25
C GLN A 94 1.15 20.04 -14.90
N VAL A 95 1.31 19.23 -13.83
CA VAL A 95 2.61 18.65 -13.44
C VAL A 95 3.30 18.02 -14.65
N GLY A 96 2.61 17.16 -15.41
CA GLY A 96 3.17 16.57 -16.63
C GLY A 96 3.59 17.60 -17.70
N ARG A 97 2.87 18.71 -17.88
CA ARG A 97 3.21 19.79 -18.83
C ARG A 97 4.33 20.71 -18.33
N ALA A 98 4.36 21.00 -17.03
CA ALA A 98 5.39 21.80 -16.38
C ALA A 98 6.72 21.03 -16.31
N LEU A 99 6.66 19.72 -16.02
CA LEU A 99 7.83 18.84 -16.03
C LEU A 99 8.46 18.69 -17.40
N GLY A 100 7.67 18.73 -18.47
CA GLY A 100 8.16 18.76 -19.85
C GLY A 100 8.98 20.00 -20.20
N GLN A 101 8.93 21.06 -19.38
CA GLN A 101 9.78 22.27 -19.54
C GLN A 101 11.17 22.08 -18.94
N PHE A 102 11.32 21.16 -17.99
CA PHE A 102 12.60 20.84 -17.37
C PHE A 102 13.29 19.72 -18.14
N THR A 103 14.53 19.96 -18.56
CA THR A 103 15.36 18.95 -19.23
C THR A 103 16.23 18.18 -18.25
N ASP A 104 16.54 18.76 -17.10
CA ASP A 104 17.35 18.14 -16.05
C ASP A 104 16.50 17.34 -15.05
N PRO A 105 16.84 16.07 -14.77
CA PRO A 105 16.13 15.25 -13.77
C PRO A 105 16.14 15.84 -12.35
N ASN A 106 17.21 16.54 -11.93
CA ASN A 106 17.25 17.13 -10.58
C ASN A 106 16.30 18.33 -10.46
N GLU A 107 16.14 19.12 -11.53
CA GLU A 107 15.14 20.19 -11.59
C GLU A 107 13.71 19.61 -11.50
N ARG A 108 13.43 18.50 -12.20
CA ARG A 108 12.14 17.79 -12.10
C ARG A 108 11.87 17.29 -10.69
N MET A 109 12.86 16.64 -10.07
CA MET A 109 12.76 16.17 -8.68
C MET A 109 12.50 17.34 -7.72
N SER A 110 13.23 18.44 -7.88
CA SER A 110 13.04 19.66 -7.07
C SER A 110 11.64 20.25 -7.24
N TYR A 111 11.09 20.23 -8.47
CA TYR A 111 9.72 20.66 -8.75
C TYR A 111 8.68 19.75 -8.07
N CYS A 112 8.86 18.43 -8.10
CA CYS A 112 7.97 17.50 -7.38
C CYS A 112 7.92 17.82 -5.87
N PHE A 113 9.07 18.06 -5.23
CA PHE A 113 9.10 18.48 -3.82
C PHE A 113 8.50 19.87 -3.57
N GLN A 114 8.57 20.79 -4.54
CA GLN A 114 7.85 22.06 -4.46
C GLN A 114 6.33 21.89 -4.50
N VAL A 115 5.82 20.91 -5.26
CA VAL A 115 4.38 20.56 -5.25
C VAL A 115 3.97 20.07 -3.86
N PHE A 116 4.77 19.24 -3.20
CA PHE A 116 4.52 18.83 -1.82
C PHE A 116 4.49 19.99 -0.84
N ASP A 117 5.42 20.94 -0.94
CA ASP A 117 5.41 22.15 -0.10
C ASP A 117 4.10 22.93 -0.26
N ASN A 118 3.54 22.97 -1.48
CA ASN A 118 2.25 23.60 -1.73
C ASN A 118 1.08 22.81 -1.14
N ILE A 119 1.07 21.48 -1.30
CA ILE A 119 0.08 20.60 -0.66
C ILE A 119 0.08 20.81 0.86
N TYR A 120 1.26 20.92 1.48
CA TYR A 120 1.39 21.14 2.91
C TYR A 120 0.89 22.51 3.39
N LYS A 121 0.83 23.53 2.52
CA LYS A 121 0.18 24.82 2.83
C LYS A 121 -1.34 24.71 2.92
N VAL A 122 -1.94 23.75 2.21
CA VAL A 122 -3.38 23.46 2.29
C VAL A 122 -3.66 22.52 3.46
N MET A 123 -2.86 21.47 3.60
CA MET A 123 -2.98 20.43 4.62
C MET A 123 -2.58 20.92 6.01
N THR A 124 -3.38 21.79 6.61
CA THR A 124 -3.09 22.51 7.85
C THR A 124 -3.86 21.97 9.06
N ASN A 125 -4.76 21.01 8.85
CA ASN A 125 -5.61 20.46 9.89
C ASN A 125 -5.98 18.98 9.64
N ILE A 126 -6.40 18.29 10.70
CA ILE A 126 -6.79 16.88 10.61
C ILE A 126 -8.15 16.66 9.95
N ALA A 127 -9.03 17.65 9.90
CA ALA A 127 -10.30 17.54 9.17
C ALA A 127 -10.07 17.34 7.66
N PHE A 128 -9.11 18.07 7.10
CA PHE A 128 -8.64 17.86 5.72
C PHE A 128 -7.93 16.52 5.56
N THR A 129 -7.17 16.08 6.57
CA THR A 129 -6.59 14.72 6.56
C THR A 129 -7.68 13.65 6.42
N ARG A 130 -8.84 13.81 7.06
CA ARG A 130 -9.97 12.89 6.91
C ARG A 130 -10.54 12.89 5.48
N MET A 131 -10.70 14.07 4.89
CA MET A 131 -11.17 14.21 3.51
C MET A 131 -10.21 13.52 2.53
N VAL A 132 -8.91 13.70 2.71
CA VAL A 132 -7.86 13.08 1.90
C VAL A 132 -7.88 11.55 2.01
N VAL A 133 -8.06 11.01 3.21
CA VAL A 133 -8.22 9.55 3.38
C VAL A 133 -9.47 9.06 2.64
N GLN A 134 -10.60 9.75 2.74
CA GLN A 134 -11.81 9.39 1.98
C GLN A 134 -11.57 9.40 0.47
N ASP A 135 -10.96 10.46 -0.05
CA ASP A 135 -10.64 10.61 -1.47
C ASP A 135 -9.76 9.47 -1.98
N LEU A 136 -8.66 9.18 -1.27
CA LEU A 136 -7.79 8.04 -1.59
C LEU A 136 -8.55 6.73 -1.61
N LEU A 137 -9.34 6.43 -0.57
CA LEU A 137 -10.05 5.15 -0.50
C LEU A 137 -11.15 5.02 -1.56
N LEU A 138 -11.89 6.09 -1.88
CA LEU A 138 -12.91 6.07 -2.93
C LEU A 138 -12.28 5.87 -4.31
N HIS A 139 -11.17 6.53 -4.61
CA HIS A 139 -10.43 6.31 -5.84
C HIS A 139 -9.83 4.90 -5.93
N SER A 140 -9.33 4.34 -4.82
CA SER A 140 -8.83 2.96 -4.78
C SER A 140 -9.96 1.94 -4.94
N ALA A 141 -11.12 2.17 -4.34
CA ALA A 141 -12.29 1.33 -4.53
C ALA A 141 -12.79 1.33 -5.99
N ALA A 142 -12.76 2.49 -6.66
CA ALA A 142 -13.11 2.62 -8.07
C ALA A 142 -12.16 1.82 -8.98
N GLU A 143 -10.92 1.63 -8.55
CA GLU A 143 -9.89 0.84 -9.22
C GLU A 143 -9.97 -0.66 -8.89
N ASN A 144 -11.01 -1.16 -8.21
CA ASN A 144 -11.07 -2.55 -7.73
C ASN A 144 -9.81 -2.97 -6.94
N MET A 145 -9.30 -2.06 -6.11
CA MET A 145 -8.14 -2.34 -5.27
C MET A 145 -8.46 -3.45 -4.25
N PHE A 146 -7.59 -4.45 -4.19
CA PHE A 146 -7.61 -5.53 -3.20
C PHE A 146 -6.82 -5.15 -1.95
N ILE A 147 -5.58 -4.68 -2.10
CA ILE A 147 -4.72 -4.25 -0.99
C ILE A 147 -4.16 -2.86 -1.27
N LEU A 148 -4.26 -1.97 -0.28
CA LEU A 148 -3.63 -0.66 -0.26
C LEU A 148 -2.72 -0.53 0.98
N GLU A 149 -1.42 -0.32 0.77
CA GLU A 149 -0.50 0.10 1.85
C GLU A 149 -0.28 1.61 1.77
N ILE A 150 -0.99 2.36 2.63
CA ILE A 150 -0.87 3.81 2.72
C ILE A 150 0.45 4.15 3.40
N ARG A 151 1.24 5.05 2.80
CA ARG A 151 2.47 5.61 3.38
C ARG A 151 2.21 7.03 3.84
N THR A 152 2.70 7.41 5.02
CA THR A 152 2.63 8.81 5.44
C THR A 152 3.74 9.22 6.38
N SER A 153 4.31 10.41 6.15
CA SER A 153 5.27 11.06 7.03
C SER A 153 4.58 11.71 8.22
N LEU A 154 5.21 11.70 9.39
CA LEU A 154 4.69 12.41 10.56
C LEU A 154 4.56 13.91 10.28
N ARG A 155 3.37 14.46 10.52
CA ARG A 155 3.07 15.88 10.34
C ARG A 155 3.06 16.61 11.69
N GLN A 156 3.64 17.80 11.72
CA GLN A 156 3.61 18.70 12.87
C GLN A 156 2.90 20.00 12.48
N GLY A 157 2.41 20.74 13.48
CA GLY A 157 1.83 22.07 13.29
C GLY A 157 0.39 22.05 12.76
N LEU A 158 -0.24 20.87 12.71
CA LEU A 158 -1.65 20.73 12.32
C LEU A 158 -2.59 21.17 13.45
N TYR A 159 -3.78 21.62 13.06
CA TYR A 159 -4.89 21.95 13.98
C TYR A 159 -6.04 20.93 13.88
N ALA A 160 -6.91 20.91 14.89
CA ALA A 160 -8.07 20.01 14.93
C ALA A 160 -9.09 20.33 13.82
N THR A 161 -9.34 21.62 13.59
CA THR A 161 -10.35 22.12 12.66
C THR A 161 -9.77 23.14 11.66
N PRO A 162 -10.41 23.32 10.49
CA PRO A 162 -10.05 24.40 9.58
C PRO A 162 -10.13 25.79 10.25
N HIS A 163 -11.16 26.02 11.08
CA HIS A 163 -11.34 27.27 11.82
C HIS A 163 -10.16 27.55 12.75
N ALA A 164 -9.73 26.55 13.53
CA ALA A 164 -8.57 26.67 14.41
C ALA A 164 -7.28 26.92 13.64
N ALA A 165 -7.10 26.31 12.45
CA ALA A 165 -5.96 26.58 11.59
C ALA A 165 -5.95 28.04 11.08
N ALA A 166 -7.10 28.54 10.61
CA ALA A 166 -7.23 29.90 10.10
C ALA A 166 -6.93 30.96 11.18
N HIS A 167 -7.34 30.70 12.43
CA HIS A 167 -7.19 31.62 13.57
C HIS A 167 -5.98 31.31 14.46
N ARG A 168 -5.20 30.28 14.13
CA ARG A 168 -4.04 29.80 14.90
C ARG A 168 -4.37 29.55 16.38
N ILE A 169 -5.46 28.84 16.65
CA ILE A 169 -5.89 28.51 18.01
C ILE A 169 -4.96 27.43 18.60
N GLU A 170 -3.97 27.86 19.39
CA GLU A 170 -2.93 26.99 19.93
C GLU A 170 -3.46 25.81 20.75
N ALA A 171 -4.59 25.99 21.46
CA ALA A 171 -5.24 24.95 22.23
C ALA A 171 -5.78 23.78 21.37
N GLU A 172 -5.95 23.98 20.07
CA GLU A 172 -6.42 22.97 19.11
C GLU A 172 -5.27 22.39 18.26
N ARG A 173 -4.00 22.56 18.65
CA ARG A 173 -2.88 21.90 17.97
C ARG A 173 -2.93 20.38 18.15
N VAL A 174 -2.53 19.68 17.10
CA VAL A 174 -2.54 18.22 17.01
C VAL A 174 -1.11 17.69 17.08
N THR A 175 -0.93 16.60 17.84
CA THR A 175 0.35 15.90 17.95
C THR A 175 0.60 15.02 16.73
N LYS A 176 1.86 14.63 16.49
CA LYS A 176 2.22 13.65 15.44
C LYS A 176 1.48 12.32 15.62
N LYS A 177 1.32 11.86 16.87
CA LYS A 177 0.52 10.67 17.19
C LYS A 177 -0.94 10.83 16.77
N ALA A 178 -1.59 11.92 17.16
CA ALA A 178 -2.99 12.18 16.83
C ALA A 178 -3.23 12.34 15.30
N TYR A 179 -2.22 12.80 14.55
CA TYR A 179 -2.27 12.78 13.08
C TYR A 179 -2.34 11.34 12.54
N VAL A 180 -1.43 10.46 12.98
CA VAL A 180 -1.42 9.05 12.54
C VAL A 180 -2.70 8.33 12.97
N GLU A 181 -3.16 8.54 14.19
CA GLU A 181 -4.44 8.00 14.68
C GLU A 181 -5.63 8.51 13.86
N THR A 182 -5.62 9.78 13.43
CA THR A 182 -6.65 10.31 12.52
C THR A 182 -6.69 9.52 11.21
N VAL A 183 -5.53 9.22 10.62
CA VAL A 183 -5.46 8.42 9.38
C VAL A 183 -6.06 7.03 9.62
N ILE A 184 -5.61 6.34 10.67
CA ILE A 184 -6.07 4.99 11.04
C ILE A 184 -7.59 4.99 11.28
N HIS A 185 -8.09 5.85 12.16
CA HIS A 185 -9.51 5.88 12.52
C HIS A 185 -10.40 6.27 11.34
N THR A 186 -9.91 7.10 10.43
CA THR A 186 -10.69 7.45 9.23
C THR A 186 -10.76 6.29 8.25
N VAL A 187 -9.65 5.58 8.04
CA VAL A 187 -9.66 4.34 7.25
C VAL A 187 -10.65 3.34 7.86
N GLU A 188 -10.52 3.07 9.17
CA GLU A 188 -11.41 2.15 9.89
C GLU A 188 -12.88 2.60 9.78
N HIS A 189 -13.18 3.89 9.95
CA HIS A 189 -14.53 4.45 9.81
C HIS A 189 -15.14 4.21 8.43
N LEU A 190 -14.37 4.45 7.37
CA LEU A 190 -14.80 4.22 5.98
C LEU A 190 -14.96 2.72 5.67
N MET A 191 -14.06 1.87 6.17
CA MET A 191 -14.14 0.40 6.07
C MET A 191 -15.39 -0.19 6.75
N HIS A 192 -15.99 0.54 7.71
CA HIS A 192 -17.26 0.21 8.35
C HIS A 192 -18.48 0.89 7.68
N GLY A 193 -18.28 1.55 6.55
CA GLY A 193 -19.35 2.21 5.79
C GLY A 193 -19.70 3.62 6.24
N GLY A 194 -18.89 4.23 7.11
CA GLY A 194 -18.99 5.65 7.41
C GLY A 194 -18.56 6.51 6.21
N LEU A 195 -18.79 7.82 6.31
CA LEU A 195 -18.36 8.84 5.36
C LEU A 195 -17.67 10.00 6.08
N VAL A 196 -17.05 10.89 5.33
CA VAL A 196 -16.48 12.16 5.79
C VAL A 196 -17.26 13.29 5.15
N ASP A 197 -17.66 14.26 5.96
CA ASP A 197 -18.32 15.47 5.50
C ASP A 197 -17.35 16.36 4.72
N PHE A 198 -17.74 16.79 3.51
CA PHE A 198 -16.87 17.57 2.64
C PHE A 198 -16.71 19.04 3.07
N GLU A 199 -17.52 19.57 3.99
CA GLU A 199 -17.38 20.97 4.41
C GLU A 199 -16.57 21.09 5.71
N THR A 200 -16.86 20.21 6.66
CA THR A 200 -16.33 20.25 8.02
C THR A 200 -15.22 19.25 8.26
N GLY A 201 -15.12 18.19 7.44
CA GLY A 201 -14.24 17.04 7.67
C GLY A 201 -14.66 16.20 8.88
N ALA A 202 -15.91 16.30 9.34
CA ALA A 202 -16.46 15.46 10.39
C ALA A 202 -16.71 14.03 9.88
N LEU A 203 -16.59 13.05 10.78
CA LEU A 203 -16.93 11.65 10.49
C LEU A 203 -18.45 11.48 10.59
N LEU A 204 -19.08 11.08 9.48
CA LEU A 204 -20.49 10.77 9.36
C LEU A 204 -20.71 9.25 9.56
N PRO A 205 -21.49 8.81 10.55
CA PRO A 205 -21.71 7.39 10.83
C PRO A 205 -22.32 6.62 9.65
N ALA A 206 -22.06 5.32 9.58
CA ALA A 206 -22.65 4.45 8.58
C ALA A 206 -24.18 4.48 8.65
N GLY A 207 -24.82 4.69 7.49
CA GLY A 207 -26.29 4.76 7.37
C GLY A 207 -26.92 6.06 7.88
N ALA A 208 -26.13 7.04 8.34
CA ALA A 208 -26.64 8.36 8.65
C ALA A 208 -27.11 9.08 7.37
N PRO A 209 -28.19 9.89 7.45
CA PRO A 209 -28.64 10.67 6.31
C PRO A 209 -27.57 11.68 5.89
N VAL A 210 -27.22 11.67 4.61
CA VAL A 210 -26.29 12.64 3.99
C VAL A 210 -27.06 13.84 3.45
N SER A 211 -26.50 15.04 3.64
CA SER A 211 -27.15 16.28 3.23
C SER A 211 -27.18 16.45 1.70
N PRO A 212 -28.12 17.24 1.14
CA PRO A 212 -28.10 17.58 -0.29
C PRO A 212 -26.78 18.24 -0.74
N THR A 213 -26.18 19.05 0.14
CA THR A 213 -24.88 19.68 -0.10
C THR A 213 -23.76 18.66 -0.20
N TRP A 214 -23.78 17.62 0.65
CA TRP A 214 -22.80 16.53 0.57
C TRP A 214 -22.86 15.84 -0.80
N TRP A 215 -24.05 15.51 -1.28
CA TRP A 215 -24.25 14.89 -2.59
C TRP A 215 -23.80 15.78 -3.75
N LEU A 216 -23.98 17.11 -3.64
CA LEU A 216 -23.48 18.07 -4.61
C LEU A 216 -21.94 17.99 -4.71
N TYR A 217 -21.24 17.99 -3.58
CA TYR A 217 -19.78 17.85 -3.56
C TYR A 217 -19.33 16.48 -4.03
N PHE A 218 -20.00 15.40 -3.62
CA PHE A 218 -19.69 14.05 -4.09
C PHE A 218 -19.75 13.95 -5.62
N ARG A 219 -20.81 14.47 -6.24
CA ARG A 219 -20.93 14.51 -7.71
C ARG A 219 -19.86 15.36 -8.37
N LYS A 220 -19.53 16.51 -7.79
CA LYS A 220 -18.47 17.39 -8.30
C LYS A 220 -17.08 16.74 -8.24
N LEU A 221 -16.78 16.03 -7.15
CA LEU A 221 -15.47 15.44 -6.90
C LEU A 221 -15.30 14.10 -7.62
N TYR A 222 -16.34 13.26 -7.64
CA TYR A 222 -16.25 11.86 -8.07
C TYR A 222 -17.17 11.51 -9.25
N GLY A 223 -17.89 12.47 -9.83
CA GLY A 223 -18.80 12.21 -10.95
C GLY A 223 -18.10 11.61 -12.18
N SER A 224 -16.83 11.93 -12.39
CA SER A 224 -16.01 11.32 -13.45
C SER A 224 -15.76 9.82 -13.24
N LEU A 225 -15.78 9.35 -11.99
CA LEU A 225 -15.68 7.92 -11.70
C LEU A 225 -16.93 7.17 -12.18
N ALA A 226 -18.10 7.81 -12.25
CA ALA A 226 -19.33 7.19 -12.74
C ALA A 226 -19.26 6.88 -14.25
N SER A 227 -18.79 7.83 -15.07
CA SER A 227 -18.59 7.60 -16.52
C SER A 227 -17.56 6.50 -16.80
N ASN A 228 -16.62 6.29 -15.87
CA ASN A 228 -15.62 5.22 -15.90
C ASN A 228 -16.09 3.89 -15.28
N ALA A 229 -17.25 3.89 -14.62
CA ALA A 229 -17.80 2.74 -13.90
C ALA A 229 -19.02 2.12 -14.61
N MET A 230 -19.60 2.80 -15.60
CA MET A 230 -20.84 2.38 -16.29
C MET A 230 -20.62 1.46 -17.50
N ASP A 231 -19.39 1.04 -17.80
CA ASP A 231 -19.13 -0.08 -18.72
C ASP A 231 -19.29 -1.42 -17.97
N ASP A 232 -20.51 -1.69 -17.50
CA ASP A 232 -20.91 -3.01 -17.05
C ASP A 232 -21.43 -3.80 -18.27
N PRO A 233 -20.80 -4.93 -18.67
CA PRO A 233 -21.27 -5.72 -19.83
C PRO A 233 -22.70 -6.26 -19.67
N PHE A 234 -23.27 -6.18 -18.46
CA PHE A 234 -24.58 -6.76 -18.13
C PHE A 234 -25.78 -5.83 -18.36
N GLU A 235 -25.60 -4.58 -18.77
CA GLU A 235 -26.72 -3.66 -19.09
C GLU A 235 -26.64 -3.11 -20.53
N HIS A 236 -26.57 -3.99 -21.54
CA HIS A 236 -26.87 -3.59 -22.93
C HIS A 236 -28.34 -3.82 -23.28
N GLY A 237 -29.12 -2.76 -23.07
CA GLY A 237 -30.52 -2.66 -23.47
C GLY A 237 -31.00 -1.22 -23.72
N ALA A 238 -30.12 -0.29 -24.11
CA ALA A 238 -30.54 1.02 -24.63
C ALA A 238 -29.45 1.63 -25.52
N GLU A 239 -29.84 2.10 -26.71
CA GLU A 239 -28.99 2.67 -27.74
C GLU A 239 -28.17 3.87 -27.23
N ALA A 240 -26.87 3.87 -27.56
CA ALA A 240 -25.97 4.98 -27.28
C ALA A 240 -26.29 6.18 -28.17
N ASP A 241 -26.95 7.20 -27.62
CA ASP A 241 -27.13 8.49 -28.28
C ASP A 241 -25.90 9.38 -28.05
N THR A 242 -25.11 9.58 -29.11
CA THR A 242 -23.88 10.37 -29.14
C THR A 242 -24.16 11.88 -29.19
N THR A 243 -24.84 12.43 -28.18
CA THR A 243 -25.03 13.88 -28.03
C THR A 243 -24.41 14.40 -26.74
N ARG A 244 -23.37 15.24 -26.91
CA ARG A 244 -22.68 16.11 -25.91
C ARG A 244 -23.01 15.82 -24.44
N VAL A 245 -22.16 15.00 -23.81
CA VAL A 245 -22.17 14.67 -22.38
C VAL A 245 -22.06 15.96 -21.55
N THR A 246 -23.15 16.35 -20.90
CA THR A 246 -23.10 17.31 -19.79
C THR A 246 -22.57 16.56 -18.56
N HIS A 247 -21.57 17.14 -17.90
CA HIS A 247 -20.77 16.52 -16.82
C HIS A 247 -21.53 16.22 -15.50
N ASP A 248 -22.86 16.25 -15.50
CA ASP A 248 -23.67 16.05 -14.31
C ASP A 248 -24.19 14.61 -14.24
N ALA A 249 -23.46 13.71 -13.57
CA ALA A 249 -24.00 12.40 -13.19
C ALA A 249 -25.36 12.59 -12.51
N ASN A 250 -26.42 11.93 -12.99
CA ASN A 250 -27.77 12.04 -12.41
C ASN A 250 -27.72 11.57 -10.93
N PRO A 251 -28.45 12.20 -9.97
CA PRO A 251 -28.52 11.75 -8.57
C PRO A 251 -28.58 10.22 -8.36
N ALA A 252 -29.38 9.49 -9.13
CA ALA A 252 -29.47 8.03 -9.04
C ALA A 252 -28.16 7.30 -9.42
N GLN A 253 -27.37 7.85 -10.34
CA GLN A 253 -26.06 7.31 -10.72
C GLN A 253 -25.02 7.54 -9.63
N ALA A 254 -25.09 8.69 -8.94
CA ALA A 254 -24.19 9.00 -7.83
C ALA A 254 -24.43 8.08 -6.62
N GLU A 255 -25.69 7.77 -6.31
CA GLU A 255 -26.06 6.79 -5.28
C GLU A 255 -25.52 5.39 -5.64
N LYS A 256 -25.80 4.90 -6.86
CA LYS A 256 -25.27 3.62 -7.35
C LYS A 256 -23.74 3.55 -7.31
N LEU A 257 -23.06 4.66 -7.65
CA LEU A 257 -21.60 4.74 -7.56
C LEU A 257 -21.15 4.58 -6.11
N LEU A 258 -21.72 5.37 -5.18
CA LEU A 258 -21.32 5.32 -3.77
C LEU A 258 -21.56 3.94 -3.17
N ASP A 259 -22.69 3.30 -3.45
CA ASP A 259 -23.01 1.96 -2.95
C ASP A 259 -21.96 0.95 -3.41
N ARG A 260 -21.59 0.97 -4.70
CA ARG A 260 -20.55 0.10 -5.25
C ARG A 260 -19.19 0.33 -4.60
N LEU A 261 -18.79 1.59 -4.41
CA LEU A 261 -17.53 1.94 -3.76
C LEU A 261 -17.54 1.45 -2.31
N ARG A 262 -18.65 1.62 -1.59
CA ARG A 262 -18.81 1.13 -0.22
C ARG A 262 -18.74 -0.39 -0.13
N GLU A 263 -19.38 -1.11 -1.04
CA GLU A 263 -19.29 -2.59 -1.10
C GLU A 263 -17.83 -3.05 -1.25
N GLN A 264 -17.09 -2.43 -2.18
CA GLN A 264 -15.66 -2.73 -2.36
C GLN A 264 -14.85 -2.47 -1.09
N LEU A 265 -15.02 -1.30 -0.48
CA LEU A 265 -14.34 -0.91 0.76
C LEU A 265 -14.69 -1.85 1.92
N MET A 266 -15.98 -2.12 2.10
CA MET A 266 -16.50 -2.81 3.28
C MET A 266 -16.27 -4.30 3.25
N HIS A 267 -16.07 -4.92 2.08
CA HIS A 267 -16.07 -6.39 1.95
C HIS A 267 -14.88 -6.97 1.21
N ARG A 268 -14.19 -6.21 0.34
CA ARG A 268 -13.16 -6.76 -0.56
C ARG A 268 -11.77 -6.16 -0.34
N MET A 269 -11.69 -4.90 0.09
CA MET A 269 -10.42 -4.21 0.25
C MET A 269 -9.79 -4.46 1.62
N HIS A 270 -8.46 -4.51 1.62
CA HIS A 270 -7.57 -4.51 2.79
C HIS A 270 -6.74 -3.22 2.78
N VAL A 271 -6.60 -2.58 3.94
CA VAL A 271 -5.78 -1.37 4.07
C VAL A 271 -4.78 -1.54 5.21
N ARG A 272 -3.52 -1.21 4.95
CA ARG A 272 -2.44 -1.18 5.94
C ARG A 272 -1.79 0.20 5.95
N LEU A 273 -1.10 0.51 7.04
CA LEU A 273 -0.39 1.77 7.20
C LEU A 273 1.11 1.52 7.38
N ILE A 274 1.89 2.33 6.67
CA ILE A 274 3.33 2.43 6.76
C ILE A 274 3.68 3.85 7.20
N VAL A 275 4.49 3.98 8.26
CA VAL A 275 4.96 5.28 8.74
C VAL A 275 6.27 5.63 8.06
N SER A 276 6.31 6.75 7.35
CA SER A 276 7.49 7.16 6.58
C SER A 276 8.48 7.95 7.44
N ILE A 277 9.74 7.53 7.39
CA ILE A 277 10.92 8.31 7.75
C ILE A 277 11.21 9.25 6.58
N ASN A 278 11.03 10.55 6.80
CA ASN A 278 11.34 11.55 5.79
C ASN A 278 12.80 11.99 5.93
N ARG A 279 13.62 11.66 4.93
CA ARG A 279 15.04 12.02 4.88
C ARG A 279 15.31 13.52 4.82
N GLY A 280 14.28 14.35 4.61
CA GLY A 280 14.36 15.80 4.77
C GLY A 280 14.44 16.28 6.23
N HIS A 281 14.20 15.40 7.20
CA HIS A 281 14.38 15.66 8.63
C HIS A 281 15.64 14.96 9.18
N ASP A 282 15.95 15.19 10.45
CA ASP A 282 17.11 14.62 11.13
C ASP A 282 16.87 13.18 11.64
N ALA A 283 17.93 12.58 12.18
CA ALA A 283 17.90 11.24 12.76
C ALA A 283 16.98 11.11 13.98
N GLU A 284 16.76 12.20 14.74
CA GLU A 284 15.85 12.20 15.88
C GLU A 284 14.40 12.04 15.42
N ALA A 285 13.99 12.78 14.39
CA ALA A 285 12.69 12.63 13.76
C ALA A 285 12.46 11.22 13.19
N ALA A 286 13.51 10.60 12.65
CA ALA A 286 13.45 9.21 12.19
C ALA A 286 13.24 8.21 13.34
N TRP A 287 13.95 8.41 14.46
CA TRP A 287 13.77 7.60 15.66
C TRP A 287 12.36 7.74 16.23
N GLU A 288 11.82 8.96 16.24
CA GLU A 288 10.44 9.24 16.65
C GLU A 288 9.43 8.51 15.75
N ALA A 289 9.61 8.55 14.42
CA ALA A 289 8.74 7.86 13.47
C ALA A 289 8.64 6.36 13.74
N VAL A 290 9.79 5.70 13.93
CA VAL A 290 9.86 4.26 14.22
C VAL A 290 9.26 3.94 15.59
N THR A 291 9.61 4.71 16.62
CA THR A 291 9.12 4.50 17.98
C THR A 291 7.60 4.66 18.04
N LEU A 292 7.07 5.68 17.36
CA LEU A 292 5.64 5.93 17.28
C LEU A 292 4.90 4.82 16.52
N ALA A 293 5.45 4.35 15.39
CA ALA A 293 4.87 3.24 14.63
C ALA A 293 4.74 1.97 15.49
N LYS A 294 5.79 1.62 16.26
CA LYS A 294 5.78 0.47 17.18
C LYS A 294 4.80 0.68 18.34
N ALA A 295 4.74 1.89 18.90
CA ALA A 295 3.80 2.21 19.97
C ALA A 295 2.33 2.07 19.50
N ILE A 296 2.01 2.60 18.32
CA ILE A 296 0.66 2.48 17.73
C ILE A 296 0.34 1.02 17.41
N GLN A 297 1.25 0.25 16.81
CA GLN A 297 1.03 -1.17 16.55
C GLN A 297 0.75 -1.94 17.85
N LYS A 298 1.49 -1.66 18.92
CA LYS A 298 1.24 -2.24 20.25
C LYS A 298 -0.14 -1.88 20.78
N GLU A 299 -0.58 -0.63 20.63
CA GLU A 299 -1.93 -0.20 21.03
C GLU A 299 -3.03 -0.88 20.18
N GLN A 300 -2.78 -1.11 18.89
CA GLN A 300 -3.68 -1.90 18.02
C GLN A 300 -3.81 -3.35 18.50
N LEU A 301 -2.70 -4.00 18.87
CA LEU A 301 -2.71 -5.35 19.45
C LEU A 301 -3.52 -5.40 20.75
N LEU A 302 -3.31 -4.45 21.67
CA LEU A 302 -4.06 -4.38 22.93
C LEU A 302 -5.56 -4.24 22.67
N ARG A 303 -5.97 -3.34 21.77
CA ARG A 303 -7.39 -3.17 21.39
C ARG A 303 -7.98 -4.45 20.78
N PHE A 304 -7.24 -5.11 19.89
CA PHE A 304 -7.68 -6.35 19.25
C PHE A 304 -7.88 -7.49 20.26
N PHE A 305 -6.93 -7.70 21.17
CA PHE A 305 -7.05 -8.74 22.19
C PHE A 305 -8.08 -8.41 23.28
N ALA A 306 -8.32 -7.13 23.58
CA ALA A 306 -9.45 -6.72 24.41
C ALA A 306 -10.79 -7.06 23.75
N PHE A 307 -10.92 -6.82 22.44
CA PHE A 307 -12.08 -7.23 21.65
C PHE A 307 -12.25 -8.75 21.66
N LEU A 308 -11.20 -9.52 21.35
CA LEU A 308 -11.26 -10.98 21.35
C LEU A 308 -11.64 -11.55 22.72
N HIS A 309 -11.07 -11.01 23.79
CA HIS A 309 -11.40 -11.43 25.15
C HIS A 309 -12.88 -11.20 25.48
N ALA A 310 -13.42 -10.03 25.13
CA ALA A 310 -14.83 -9.70 25.33
C ALA A 310 -15.75 -10.63 24.52
N ASP A 311 -15.41 -10.88 23.25
CA ASP A 311 -16.16 -11.77 22.36
C ASP A 311 -16.18 -13.23 22.86
N ILE A 312 -15.03 -13.73 23.36
CA ILE A 312 -14.92 -15.06 23.97
C ILE A 312 -15.82 -15.17 25.21
N ALA A 313 -15.87 -14.14 26.06
CA ALA A 313 -16.70 -14.13 27.26
C ALA A 313 -18.20 -14.19 26.93
N ILE A 314 -18.63 -13.54 25.85
CA ILE A 314 -20.02 -13.52 25.39
C ILE A 314 -20.40 -14.86 24.74
N SER A 315 -19.49 -15.45 23.96
CA SER A 315 -19.78 -16.60 23.10
C SER A 315 -19.64 -17.98 23.77
N GLN A 316 -19.43 -18.06 25.08
CA GLN A 316 -19.38 -19.33 25.84
C GLN A 316 -20.68 -20.16 25.75
N SER A 317 -21.78 -19.60 25.23
CA SER A 317 -23.08 -20.28 25.08
C SER A 317 -23.35 -20.88 23.68
N THR A 318 -22.55 -20.59 22.65
CA THR A 318 -22.83 -21.04 21.26
C THR A 318 -21.59 -21.68 20.62
N ARG A 319 -21.62 -23.02 20.48
CA ARG A 319 -20.59 -23.81 19.77
C ARG A 319 -20.68 -23.58 18.26
N GLN A 320 -20.03 -22.53 17.75
CA GLN A 320 -19.40 -22.42 16.41
C GLN A 320 -19.12 -20.94 16.12
N GLN A 321 -17.99 -20.44 16.61
CA GLN A 321 -17.44 -19.19 16.08
C GLN A 321 -16.61 -19.54 14.84
N THR A 322 -16.99 -19.00 13.69
CA THR A 322 -16.31 -19.21 12.41
C THR A 322 -15.15 -18.24 12.26
N MET A 323 -14.05 -18.67 11.62
CA MET A 323 -12.92 -17.79 11.24
C MET A 323 -13.35 -16.54 10.45
N SER A 324 -14.53 -16.57 9.82
CA SER A 324 -15.10 -15.44 9.09
C SER A 324 -15.34 -14.20 9.95
N GLN A 325 -15.71 -14.35 11.24
CA GLN A 325 -16.05 -13.21 12.09
C GLN A 325 -14.80 -12.40 12.50
N TYR A 326 -13.71 -13.08 12.85
CA TYR A 326 -12.43 -12.42 13.15
C TYR A 326 -11.75 -11.89 11.89
N GLY A 327 -11.96 -12.56 10.74
CA GLY A 327 -11.45 -12.10 9.44
C GLY A 327 -11.95 -10.71 9.06
N GLU A 328 -13.22 -10.39 9.34
CA GLU A 328 -13.74 -9.03 9.09
C GLU A 328 -13.10 -7.97 9.97
N VAL A 329 -12.95 -8.24 11.28
CA VAL A 329 -12.32 -7.30 12.22
C VAL A 329 -10.87 -7.05 11.83
N ILE A 330 -10.13 -8.11 11.50
CA ILE A 330 -8.73 -8.01 11.07
C ILE A 330 -8.63 -7.19 9.77
N ARG A 331 -9.49 -7.47 8.78
CA ARG A 331 -9.48 -6.76 7.49
C ARG A 331 -9.87 -5.29 7.61
N ARG A 332 -10.87 -4.96 8.45
CA ARG A 332 -11.33 -3.57 8.65
C ARG A 332 -10.45 -2.76 9.60
N THR A 333 -9.43 -3.37 10.21
CA THR A 333 -8.43 -2.67 11.04
C THR A 333 -7.28 -2.19 10.15
N CYS A 334 -6.94 -0.90 10.23
CA CYS A 334 -5.83 -0.31 9.47
C CYS A 334 -4.50 -0.55 10.20
N TRP A 335 -3.98 -1.77 10.13
CA TRP A 335 -2.78 -2.17 10.86
C TRP A 335 -1.54 -1.38 10.44
N VAL A 336 -0.77 -0.89 11.41
CA VAL A 336 0.59 -0.42 11.17
C VAL A 336 1.48 -1.65 10.97
N THR A 337 2.00 -1.85 9.77
CA THR A 337 2.78 -3.05 9.40
C THR A 337 4.22 -2.75 9.03
N GLY A 338 4.57 -1.49 8.75
CA GLY A 338 5.91 -1.15 8.30
C GLY A 338 6.34 0.29 8.50
N VAL A 339 7.58 0.54 8.12
CA VAL A 339 8.15 1.87 7.90
C VAL A 339 8.72 1.97 6.49
N ASP A 340 8.71 3.18 5.97
CA ASP A 340 9.27 3.54 4.67
C ASP A 340 10.39 4.57 4.88
N PHE A 341 11.44 4.53 4.08
CA PHE A 341 12.46 5.59 4.01
C PHE A 341 12.31 6.36 2.70
N SER A 342 11.86 7.61 2.80
CA SER A 342 11.46 8.43 1.64
C SER A 342 11.80 9.92 1.86
N GLY A 343 11.15 10.84 1.14
CA GLY A 343 11.43 12.28 1.18
C GLY A 343 12.46 12.71 0.13
N HIS A 344 13.08 13.87 0.29
CA HIS A 344 13.96 14.41 -0.76
C HIS A 344 15.33 13.72 -0.81
N CYS A 345 15.62 12.97 -1.88
CA CYS A 345 16.82 12.13 -2.05
C CYS A 345 18.18 12.82 -1.94
N VAL A 346 18.26 14.14 -2.05
CA VAL A 346 19.52 14.92 -1.93
C VAL A 346 19.78 15.42 -0.51
N LYS A 347 18.85 15.22 0.42
CA LYS A 347 18.97 15.66 1.82
C LYS A 347 19.48 14.53 2.71
N ASN A 348 20.39 14.90 3.63
CA ASN A 348 21.01 14.02 4.63
C ASN A 348 21.67 12.77 4.01
N HIS A 349 22.23 11.90 4.85
CA HIS A 349 22.89 10.67 4.41
C HIS A 349 22.19 9.45 4.97
N PHE A 350 22.00 8.40 4.15
CA PHE A 350 21.39 7.14 4.60
C PHE A 350 21.97 6.59 5.91
N ALA A 351 23.28 6.73 6.12
CA ALA A 351 23.98 6.27 7.31
C ALA A 351 23.39 6.81 8.63
N ASP A 352 22.88 8.04 8.62
CA ASP A 352 22.31 8.71 9.80
C ASP A 352 21.01 8.04 10.28
N PHE A 353 20.32 7.35 9.37
CA PHE A 353 19.02 6.73 9.61
C PHE A 353 19.08 5.24 9.92
N ILE A 354 20.24 4.60 9.72
CA ILE A 354 20.47 3.18 10.03
C ILE A 354 20.03 2.82 11.46
N PRO A 355 20.33 3.60 12.52
CA PRO A 355 19.90 3.27 13.88
C PRO A 355 18.38 3.13 14.01
N ALA A 356 17.62 4.06 13.45
CA ALA A 356 16.16 4.02 13.47
C ALA A 356 15.62 2.82 12.66
N LEU A 357 16.17 2.59 11.46
CA LEU A 357 15.80 1.44 10.63
C LEU A 357 16.12 0.09 11.30
N MET A 358 17.23 0.00 12.03
CA MET A 358 17.56 -1.17 12.85
C MET A 358 16.56 -1.35 14.01
N GLU A 359 16.11 -0.27 14.64
CA GLU A 359 15.07 -0.31 15.68
C GLU A 359 13.71 -0.77 15.13
N ALA A 360 13.40 -0.45 13.87
CA ALA A 360 12.19 -0.93 13.19
C ALA A 360 12.22 -2.46 12.99
N ARG A 361 13.40 -3.03 12.70
CA ARG A 361 13.59 -4.50 12.64
C ARG A 361 13.56 -5.15 14.01
N ARG A 362 14.10 -4.46 15.02
CA ARG A 362 14.22 -5.00 16.37
C ARG A 362 12.83 -5.14 16.99
N GLY A 363 12.41 -6.36 17.33
CA GLY A 363 11.22 -6.57 18.16
C GLY A 363 11.22 -6.00 19.57
N ASN A 364 10.09 -6.18 20.25
CA ASN A 364 9.85 -5.71 21.62
C ASN A 364 10.59 -6.58 22.66
N ALA A 365 11.92 -6.50 22.69
CA ALA A 365 12.68 -6.96 23.85
C ALA A 365 12.67 -5.83 24.89
N GLY A 366 11.92 -6.04 25.98
CA GLY A 366 11.95 -5.18 27.16
C GLY A 366 13.38 -4.86 27.56
N ALA A 367 13.65 -3.58 27.83
CA ALA A 367 14.98 -3.08 28.17
C ALA A 367 15.58 -3.83 29.38
N SER A 368 16.68 -4.56 29.18
CA SER A 368 17.75 -4.62 30.18
C SER A 368 19.07 -5.21 29.66
N SER A 369 20.12 -4.38 29.78
CA SER A 369 21.53 -4.71 29.98
C SER A 369 22.37 -5.31 28.84
N SER A 370 23.58 -4.77 28.75
CA SER A 370 24.70 -5.10 27.89
C SER A 370 25.26 -6.50 28.16
N THR A 371 25.45 -7.30 27.11
CA THR A 371 26.74 -7.83 26.59
C THR A 371 26.47 -9.01 25.66
N SER A 372 27.01 -8.92 24.44
CA SER A 372 27.35 -9.98 23.47
C SER A 372 26.53 -11.29 23.39
N PHE A 373 26.01 -11.52 22.18
CA PHE A 373 25.49 -12.75 21.56
C PHE A 373 23.97 -13.07 21.68
N SER A 374 23.33 -12.97 20.51
CA SER A 374 22.05 -13.53 20.04
C SER A 374 20.79 -13.34 20.90
N PHE A 375 19.94 -12.40 20.48
CA PHE A 375 18.54 -12.26 20.92
C PHE A 375 17.60 -12.24 19.70
N PRO A 376 16.56 -13.08 19.61
CA PRO A 376 15.48 -12.86 18.66
C PRO A 376 14.49 -11.83 19.21
N SER A 377 14.12 -10.90 18.33
CA SER A 377 13.38 -9.69 18.62
C SER A 377 12.28 -9.62 17.56
N TYR A 378 11.06 -10.09 17.83
CA TYR A 378 10.11 -10.45 16.76
C TYR A 378 9.03 -9.41 16.38
N ALA A 379 8.80 -8.35 17.17
CA ALA A 379 7.92 -7.25 16.74
C ALA A 379 8.60 -6.36 15.68
N SER A 380 8.74 -6.88 14.46
CA SER A 380 9.46 -6.24 13.36
C SER A 380 8.51 -5.54 12.40
N LEU A 381 8.65 -4.23 12.25
CA LEU A 381 8.02 -3.49 11.17
C LEU A 381 8.69 -3.86 9.85
N GLY A 382 7.90 -4.10 8.80
CA GLY A 382 8.43 -4.25 7.43
C GLY A 382 9.16 -2.98 7.01
N ILE A 383 10.22 -3.10 6.21
CA ILE A 383 11.02 -1.96 5.78
C ILE A 383 11.12 -1.93 4.27
N THR A 384 10.65 -0.82 3.69
CA THR A 384 10.85 -0.47 2.28
C THR A 384 11.69 0.80 2.20
N LEU A 385 12.60 0.88 1.24
CA LEU A 385 13.44 2.06 1.03
C LEU A 385 13.21 2.61 -0.37
N HIS A 386 12.93 3.91 -0.48
CA HIS A 386 13.17 4.61 -1.73
C HIS A 386 14.68 4.65 -1.96
N ALA A 387 15.13 4.08 -3.07
CA ALA A 387 16.55 3.89 -3.35
C ALA A 387 16.86 4.23 -4.80
N ALA A 388 18.07 4.74 -5.02
CA ALA A 388 18.57 5.10 -6.34
C ALA A 388 17.60 6.01 -7.13
N GLU A 389 17.00 7.00 -6.48
CA GLU A 389 16.30 8.12 -7.15
C GLU A 389 17.28 9.24 -7.57
N LYS A 390 18.56 9.11 -7.22
CA LYS A 390 19.70 9.90 -7.68
C LYS A 390 20.87 8.97 -8.02
N ASP A 391 21.76 9.44 -8.88
CA ASP A 391 22.99 8.73 -9.22
C ASP A 391 24.01 8.81 -8.06
N ASP A 392 23.89 7.87 -7.13
CA ASP A 392 24.75 7.72 -5.95
C ASP A 392 24.98 6.22 -5.64
N PRO A 393 25.90 5.56 -6.37
CA PRO A 393 26.15 4.12 -6.19
C PRO A 393 26.70 3.80 -4.78
N GLY A 394 27.30 4.78 -4.10
CA GLY A 394 27.81 4.62 -2.73
C GLY A 394 26.69 4.50 -1.70
N GLU A 395 25.69 5.39 -1.78
CA GLU A 395 24.48 5.29 -0.96
C GLU A 395 23.70 4.01 -1.26
N LEU A 396 23.52 3.67 -2.54
CA LEU A 396 22.85 2.44 -2.94
C LEU A 396 23.55 1.20 -2.41
N ALA A 397 24.89 1.13 -2.47
CA ALA A 397 25.65 0.02 -1.90
C ALA A 397 25.44 -0.12 -0.38
N ALA A 398 25.34 1.00 0.35
CA ALA A 398 25.02 0.98 1.77
C ALA A 398 23.59 0.46 2.04
N MET A 399 22.62 0.85 1.22
CA MET A 399 21.25 0.34 1.29
C MET A 399 21.18 -1.16 0.93
N VAL A 400 21.92 -1.62 -0.08
CA VAL A 400 21.98 -3.04 -0.50
C VAL A 400 22.54 -3.89 0.63
N LYS A 401 23.59 -3.40 1.31
CA LYS A 401 24.13 -4.00 2.53
C LYS A 401 23.12 -4.03 3.67
N PHE A 402 22.29 -3.00 3.81
CA PHE A 402 21.21 -2.98 4.79
C PHE A 402 20.12 -4.01 4.48
N ALA A 403 19.87 -4.32 3.20
CA ALA A 403 18.98 -5.39 2.74
C ALA A 403 17.51 -5.23 3.15
N PRO A 404 16.79 -4.18 2.71
CA PRO A 404 15.39 -3.97 3.05
C PRO A 404 14.48 -5.12 2.57
N ASP A 405 13.23 -5.12 3.03
CA ASP A 405 12.23 -6.10 2.60
C ASP A 405 11.74 -5.80 1.17
N ARG A 406 11.66 -4.52 0.80
CA ARG A 406 11.30 -4.04 -0.54
C ARG A 406 12.10 -2.81 -0.97
N TRP A 407 12.12 -2.56 -2.27
CA TRP A 407 12.81 -1.44 -2.91
C TRP A 407 11.85 -0.55 -3.66
N GLY A 408 11.84 0.76 -3.38
CA GLY A 408 11.16 1.78 -4.19
C GLY A 408 12.04 2.28 -5.33
N HIS A 409 11.48 2.34 -6.54
CA HIS A 409 12.05 2.96 -7.74
C HIS A 409 13.22 2.19 -8.38
N LEU A 410 14.44 2.35 -7.85
CA LEU A 410 15.69 1.85 -8.42
C LEU A 410 16.08 2.43 -9.80
N VAL A 411 15.77 3.69 -10.06
CA VAL A 411 16.02 4.36 -11.35
C VAL A 411 17.52 4.40 -11.71
N TYR A 412 18.36 4.93 -10.81
CA TYR A 412 19.80 5.13 -11.03
C TYR A 412 20.61 3.98 -10.41
N THR A 413 20.37 2.75 -10.87
CA THR A 413 20.98 1.54 -10.31
C THR A 413 22.13 1.06 -11.18
N ASP A 414 23.36 1.04 -10.64
CA ASP A 414 24.51 0.47 -11.34
C ASP A 414 24.42 -1.07 -11.47
N PRO A 415 25.09 -1.68 -12.46
CA PRO A 415 25.01 -3.12 -12.69
C PRO A 415 25.38 -4.00 -11.50
N THR A 416 26.32 -3.56 -10.64
CA THR A 416 26.78 -4.36 -9.49
C THR A 416 25.69 -4.45 -8.43
N ASN A 417 25.13 -3.30 -8.05
CA ASN A 417 24.03 -3.26 -7.09
C ASN A 417 22.76 -3.93 -7.65
N ARG A 418 22.46 -3.75 -8.95
CA ARG A 418 21.35 -4.44 -9.61
C ARG A 418 21.50 -5.95 -9.53
N ALA A 419 22.68 -6.49 -9.86
CA ALA A 419 22.96 -7.92 -9.76
C ALA A 419 22.73 -8.45 -8.34
N ALA A 420 23.15 -7.72 -7.30
CA ALA A 420 22.95 -8.12 -5.91
C ALA A 420 21.47 -8.10 -5.47
N ILE A 421 20.68 -7.14 -5.95
CA ILE A 421 19.23 -7.07 -5.68
C ILE A 421 18.50 -8.22 -6.38
N ILE A 422 18.82 -8.48 -7.66
CA ILE A 422 18.25 -9.56 -8.46
C ILE A 422 18.62 -10.95 -7.93
N ALA A 423 19.88 -11.16 -7.53
CA ALA A 423 20.34 -12.44 -7.00
C ALA A 423 19.66 -12.82 -5.67
N ARG A 424 19.28 -11.82 -4.85
CA ARG A 424 18.47 -12.05 -3.65
C ARG A 424 16.98 -12.18 -3.95
N HIS A 425 16.58 -11.98 -5.21
CA HIS A 425 15.20 -11.92 -5.64
C HIS A 425 14.37 -10.92 -4.82
N ASP A 426 14.96 -9.78 -4.46
CA ASP A 426 14.28 -8.76 -3.66
C ASP A 426 13.08 -8.17 -4.40
N ALA A 427 12.02 -7.81 -3.67
CA ALA A 427 10.84 -7.19 -4.25
C ALA A 427 11.12 -5.73 -4.65
N ILE A 428 10.77 -5.36 -5.89
CA ILE A 428 10.96 -4.02 -6.45
C ILE A 428 9.58 -3.40 -6.76
N GLU A 429 9.34 -2.23 -6.22
CA GLU A 429 8.17 -1.38 -6.39
C GLU A 429 8.48 -0.38 -7.52
N LEU A 430 7.94 -0.64 -8.71
CA LEU A 430 8.09 0.23 -9.87
C LEU A 430 6.90 1.17 -9.98
N CYS A 431 7.17 2.45 -10.25
CA CYS A 431 6.16 3.49 -10.39
C CYS A 431 6.43 4.18 -11.73
N ILE A 432 5.85 3.67 -12.82
CA ILE A 432 6.28 3.98 -14.20
C ILE A 432 6.15 5.47 -14.49
N THR A 433 5.03 6.12 -14.11
CA THR A 433 4.87 7.57 -14.32
C THR A 433 5.91 8.35 -13.54
N SER A 434 6.01 8.10 -12.22
CA SER A 434 6.97 8.78 -11.33
C SER A 434 8.41 8.61 -11.81
N ASN A 435 8.80 7.37 -12.14
CA ASN A 435 10.13 7.03 -12.64
C ASN A 435 10.41 7.71 -14.00
N THR A 436 9.43 7.76 -14.91
CA THR A 436 9.54 8.46 -16.21
C THR A 436 9.83 9.94 -16.01
N VAL A 437 9.07 10.57 -15.12
CA VAL A 437 9.25 11.97 -14.77
C VAL A 437 10.62 12.21 -14.13
N THR A 438 10.90 11.53 -13.02
CA THR A 438 12.04 11.83 -12.13
C THR A 438 13.36 11.24 -12.62
N GLY A 439 13.31 10.15 -13.39
CA GLY A 439 14.47 9.52 -14.03
C GLY A 439 14.86 10.15 -15.37
N GLY A 440 14.08 11.11 -15.87
CA GLY A 440 14.41 11.78 -17.13
C GLY A 440 14.17 10.94 -18.39
N TYR A 441 13.41 9.83 -18.29
CA TYR A 441 13.10 9.01 -19.45
C TYR A 441 12.26 9.84 -20.44
N ALA A 442 12.68 9.85 -21.71
CA ALA A 442 11.96 10.56 -22.76
C ALA A 442 10.64 9.87 -23.13
N GLU A 443 10.61 8.54 -23.00
CA GLU A 443 9.52 7.65 -23.40
C GLU A 443 9.51 6.45 -22.44
N VAL A 444 8.35 5.82 -22.24
CA VAL A 444 8.18 4.69 -21.30
C VAL A 444 9.04 3.50 -21.71
N GLU A 445 9.30 3.32 -23.00
CA GLU A 445 10.12 2.28 -23.63
C GLU A 445 11.57 2.25 -23.12
N ARG A 446 12.04 3.35 -22.51
CA ARG A 446 13.39 3.46 -21.96
C ARG A 446 13.45 3.25 -20.44
N HIS A 447 12.32 2.96 -19.82
CA HIS A 447 12.25 2.72 -18.39
C HIS A 447 13.19 1.57 -17.98
N HIS A 448 13.89 1.68 -16.85
CA HIS A 448 14.90 0.71 -16.36
C HIS A 448 14.35 -0.68 -16.02
N ILE A 449 13.06 -0.94 -16.24
CA ILE A 449 12.52 -2.30 -16.17
C ILE A 449 13.17 -3.20 -17.23
N GLY A 450 13.55 -2.65 -18.39
CA GLY A 450 14.35 -3.37 -19.38
C GLY A 450 15.66 -3.91 -18.81
N ASP A 451 16.38 -3.08 -18.05
CA ASP A 451 17.66 -3.49 -17.42
C ASP A 451 17.47 -4.54 -16.33
N ILE A 452 16.38 -4.43 -15.56
CA ILE A 452 15.99 -5.43 -14.55
C ILE A 452 15.70 -6.77 -15.23
N LEU A 453 14.97 -6.76 -16.34
CA LEU A 453 14.63 -7.96 -17.10
C LEU A 453 15.86 -8.61 -17.72
N GLN A 454 16.72 -7.82 -18.36
CA GLN A 454 17.97 -8.30 -18.93
C GLN A 454 18.84 -8.96 -17.85
N GLN A 455 19.02 -8.30 -16.70
CA GLN A 455 19.79 -8.86 -15.58
C GLN A 455 19.18 -10.17 -15.04
N GLN A 456 17.85 -10.26 -14.96
CA GLN A 456 17.16 -11.49 -14.54
C GLN A 456 17.38 -12.64 -15.54
N GLN A 457 17.41 -12.33 -16.83
CA GLN A 457 17.71 -13.30 -17.88
C GLN A 457 19.16 -13.76 -17.83
N ASP A 458 20.12 -12.84 -17.69
CA ASP A 458 21.55 -13.16 -17.59
C ASP A 458 21.84 -14.04 -16.37
N HIS A 459 21.20 -13.73 -15.22
CA HIS A 459 21.31 -14.54 -14.00
C HIS A 459 20.74 -15.96 -14.19
N LYS A 460 19.76 -16.15 -15.09
CA LYS A 460 19.25 -17.49 -15.44
C LYS A 460 20.20 -18.23 -16.39
N GLY A 461 20.87 -17.51 -17.30
CA GLY A 461 21.75 -18.04 -18.35
C GLY A 461 23.05 -18.70 -17.88
N GLU A 462 23.42 -18.59 -16.60
CA GLU A 462 24.52 -19.36 -16.00
C GLU A 462 24.12 -20.83 -15.67
N ALA A 463 22.85 -21.20 -15.82
CA ALA A 463 22.37 -22.58 -15.80
C ALA A 463 21.69 -22.93 -17.15
N GLU A 464 22.40 -23.71 -17.97
CA GLU A 464 22.03 -24.29 -19.28
C GLU A 464 20.61 -24.01 -19.82
N CYS A 465 20.48 -23.30 -20.95
CA CYS A 465 19.49 -23.60 -22.01
C CYS A 465 19.72 -22.81 -23.31
N ASP A 466 19.45 -23.51 -24.42
CA ASP A 466 19.46 -23.07 -25.82
C ASP A 466 18.65 -21.78 -26.08
N GLY A 467 19.34 -20.71 -26.46
CA GLY A 467 19.10 -19.98 -27.71
C GLY A 467 17.78 -19.23 -27.95
N MET A 468 16.79 -19.23 -27.06
CA MET A 468 15.57 -18.41 -27.24
C MET A 468 15.23 -17.62 -25.98
N ASN A 469 15.22 -16.30 -26.12
CA ASN A 469 14.88 -15.35 -25.07
C ASN A 469 13.34 -15.27 -24.98
N PRO A 470 12.66 -15.83 -23.95
CA PRO A 470 11.21 -15.72 -23.89
C PRO A 470 10.83 -14.27 -23.56
N GLU A 471 9.96 -13.68 -24.38
CA GLU A 471 9.30 -12.40 -24.09
C GLU A 471 8.63 -12.47 -22.70
N LEU A 472 8.71 -11.40 -21.88
CA LEU A 472 8.12 -11.40 -20.52
C LEU A 472 6.63 -11.77 -20.56
N LEU A 473 5.92 -11.37 -21.62
CA LEU A 473 4.52 -11.72 -21.87
C LEU A 473 4.31 -13.24 -21.95
N GLN A 474 5.21 -13.97 -22.61
CA GLN A 474 5.16 -15.44 -22.68
C GLN A 474 5.36 -16.05 -21.29
N ALA A 475 6.32 -15.55 -20.51
CA ALA A 475 6.55 -16.03 -19.15
C ALA A 475 5.34 -15.78 -18.24
N LEU A 476 4.71 -14.60 -18.35
CA LEU A 476 3.52 -14.21 -17.59
C LEU A 476 2.23 -14.93 -18.01
N THR A 477 2.25 -15.70 -19.08
CA THR A 477 1.10 -16.48 -19.55
C THR A 477 1.30 -17.99 -19.42
N THR A 478 2.51 -18.43 -19.05
CA THR A 478 2.91 -19.83 -18.89
C THR A 478 2.84 -20.28 -17.43
N GLU A 479 2.03 -21.30 -17.13
CA GLU A 479 1.78 -21.80 -15.77
C GLU A 479 3.06 -22.13 -15.00
N SER A 480 3.99 -22.89 -15.60
CA SER A 480 5.22 -23.30 -14.93
C SER A 480 6.13 -22.12 -14.58
N SER A 481 6.15 -21.08 -15.41
CA SER A 481 6.91 -19.85 -15.15
C SER A 481 6.29 -19.04 -14.02
N LEU A 482 4.96 -18.91 -14.00
CA LEU A 482 4.21 -18.24 -12.94
C LEU A 482 4.36 -18.96 -11.59
N ALA A 483 4.27 -20.29 -11.58
CA ALA A 483 4.47 -21.11 -10.38
C ALA A 483 5.89 -20.96 -9.82
N ALA A 484 6.91 -21.03 -10.68
CA ALA A 484 8.30 -20.81 -10.28
C ALA A 484 8.52 -19.40 -9.72
N ALA A 485 7.94 -18.37 -10.36
CA ALA A 485 8.00 -16.99 -9.87
C ALA A 485 7.33 -16.86 -8.50
N MET A 486 6.12 -17.39 -8.31
CA MET A 486 5.43 -17.36 -7.02
C MET A 486 6.25 -18.05 -5.93
N GLN A 487 6.85 -19.20 -6.22
CA GLN A 487 7.73 -19.90 -5.27
C GLN A 487 8.93 -19.05 -4.86
N CYS A 488 9.61 -18.40 -5.81
CA CYS A 488 10.75 -17.52 -5.52
C CYS A 488 10.31 -16.33 -4.65
N ARG A 489 9.15 -15.72 -4.95
CA ARG A 489 8.61 -14.59 -4.18
C ARG A 489 8.21 -14.98 -2.75
N VAL A 490 7.62 -16.17 -2.58
CA VAL A 490 7.30 -16.74 -1.25
C VAL A 490 8.59 -16.99 -0.48
N GLN A 491 9.61 -17.62 -1.09
CA GLN A 491 10.90 -17.85 -0.43
C GLN A 491 11.54 -16.53 0.01
N ARG A 492 11.48 -15.49 -0.83
CA ARG A 492 12.01 -14.17 -0.46
C ARG A 492 11.28 -13.54 0.74
N ARG A 493 9.94 -13.67 0.79
CA ARG A 493 9.14 -13.22 1.94
C ARG A 493 9.59 -13.94 3.22
N LEU A 494 9.75 -15.26 3.15
CA LEU A 494 10.13 -16.08 4.31
C LEU A 494 11.57 -15.91 4.76
N ALA A 495 12.48 -15.46 3.87
CA ALA A 495 13.87 -15.17 4.20
C ALA A 495 14.01 -14.15 5.34
N ARG A 496 13.01 -13.29 5.54
CA ARG A 496 12.93 -12.35 6.69
C ARG A 496 12.92 -13.05 8.05
N TRP A 497 12.41 -14.29 8.11
CA TRP A 497 12.19 -15.04 9.35
C TRP A 497 13.27 -16.05 9.67
N GLY A 498 14.32 -16.20 8.86
CA GLY A 498 15.48 -17.02 9.23
C GLY A 498 15.68 -18.34 8.48
N GLN A 499 15.02 -18.54 7.34
CA GLN A 499 15.46 -19.55 6.37
C GLN A 499 15.43 -18.96 4.96
N LEU A 500 16.59 -18.78 4.34
CA LEU A 500 16.70 -19.15 2.93
C LEU A 500 16.84 -20.69 2.95
N PRO A 501 15.83 -21.48 2.54
CA PRO A 501 16.20 -22.68 1.82
C PRO A 501 17.17 -22.21 0.73
N ALA A 502 18.37 -22.80 0.63
CA ALA A 502 19.22 -22.58 -0.54
C ALA A 502 18.30 -22.65 -1.76
N LEU A 503 18.25 -21.58 -2.59
CA LEU A 503 17.36 -21.45 -3.75
C LEU A 503 17.33 -22.80 -4.45
N GLY A 504 16.31 -23.59 -4.14
CA GLY A 504 16.34 -25.04 -4.37
C GLY A 504 15.98 -25.27 -5.81
N GLY A 505 16.90 -25.01 -6.72
CA GLY A 505 16.72 -25.16 -8.17
C GLY A 505 15.64 -24.29 -8.83
N ALA A 506 14.82 -23.55 -8.08
CA ALA A 506 13.76 -22.71 -8.61
C ALA A 506 14.35 -21.41 -9.18
N ALA A 507 14.80 -21.45 -10.43
CA ALA A 507 15.14 -20.27 -11.20
C ALA A 507 13.88 -19.78 -11.94
N THR A 508 13.59 -18.47 -11.85
CA THR A 508 12.50 -17.84 -12.61
C THR A 508 13.05 -16.85 -13.62
N ALA A 509 12.37 -16.74 -14.77
CA ALA A 509 12.62 -15.69 -15.76
C ALA A 509 11.86 -14.39 -15.45
N ILE A 510 10.87 -14.45 -14.55
CA ILE A 510 10.04 -13.30 -14.18
C ILE A 510 10.74 -12.58 -13.02
N PRO A 511 11.13 -11.30 -13.18
CA PRO A 511 11.75 -10.55 -12.10
C PRO A 511 10.75 -10.29 -10.97
N ASN A 512 11.27 -10.03 -9.78
CA ASN A 512 10.44 -9.78 -8.60
C ASN A 512 9.93 -8.33 -8.53
N VAL A 513 9.20 -7.90 -9.56
CA VAL A 513 8.66 -6.53 -9.68
C VAL A 513 7.16 -6.48 -9.36
N SER A 514 6.72 -5.30 -8.97
CA SER A 514 5.33 -4.90 -8.73
C SER A 514 5.13 -3.45 -9.20
N PHE A 515 3.90 -3.02 -9.49
CA PHE A 515 3.60 -1.73 -10.11
C PHE A 515 2.63 -0.92 -9.27
N HIS A 516 3.00 0.31 -8.94
CA HIS A 516 2.32 1.16 -7.97
C HIS A 516 2.25 2.60 -8.45
N THR A 517 1.41 3.40 -7.80
CA THR A 517 1.15 4.75 -8.29
C THR A 517 2.23 5.75 -7.94
N ASP A 518 2.76 5.70 -6.71
CA ASP A 518 3.61 6.73 -6.08
C ASP A 518 3.05 8.15 -6.25
N ASP A 519 2.60 8.80 -5.19
CA ASP A 519 2.04 10.17 -5.27
C ASP A 519 1.00 10.38 -6.39
N ARG A 520 0.02 9.47 -6.47
CA ARG A 520 -0.92 9.40 -7.60
C ARG A 520 -1.63 10.70 -7.98
N GLY A 521 -1.85 11.59 -7.01
CA GLY A 521 -2.49 12.89 -7.20
C GLY A 521 -1.55 13.94 -7.79
N VAL A 522 -0.25 13.83 -7.49
CA VAL A 522 0.80 14.67 -8.09
C VAL A 522 1.03 14.27 -9.55
N PHE A 523 1.07 12.97 -9.84
CA PHE A 523 1.30 12.47 -11.20
C PHE A 523 0.01 12.27 -12.01
N CYS A 524 -1.16 12.44 -11.40
CA CYS A 524 -2.47 12.18 -12.02
C CYS A 524 -2.55 10.79 -12.67
N THR A 525 -2.20 9.75 -11.91
CA THR A 525 -2.14 8.35 -12.36
C THR A 525 -3.06 7.43 -11.53
N SER A 526 -3.24 6.20 -12.01
CA SER A 526 -3.89 5.08 -11.31
C SER A 526 -3.14 3.78 -11.59
N VAL A 527 -3.32 2.74 -10.77
CA VAL A 527 -2.66 1.45 -11.04
C VAL A 527 -3.11 0.88 -12.40
N THR A 528 -4.35 1.12 -12.83
CA THR A 528 -4.79 0.77 -14.19
C THR A 528 -3.98 1.48 -15.27
N GLU A 529 -3.66 2.76 -15.07
CA GLU A 529 -2.84 3.55 -16.00
C GLU A 529 -1.36 3.11 -15.98
N GLU A 530 -0.79 2.86 -14.80
CA GLU A 530 0.56 2.29 -14.61
C GLU A 530 0.73 0.96 -15.37
N LEU A 531 -0.21 0.04 -15.19
CA LEU A 531 -0.24 -1.24 -15.90
C LEU A 531 -0.50 -1.07 -17.41
N GLY A 532 -1.28 -0.05 -17.80
CA GLY A 532 -1.51 0.28 -19.20
C GLY A 532 -0.25 0.76 -19.92
N MET A 533 0.52 1.65 -19.29
CA MET A 533 1.78 2.15 -19.85
C MET A 533 2.84 1.05 -19.95
N LEU A 534 2.83 0.10 -19.02
CA LEU A 534 3.75 -1.03 -19.04
C LEU A 534 3.69 -1.82 -20.38
N PHE A 535 2.55 -1.85 -21.08
CA PHE A 535 2.45 -2.45 -22.43
C PHE A 535 3.13 -1.66 -23.54
N GLN A 536 3.35 -0.37 -23.35
CA GLN A 536 4.11 0.45 -24.29
C GLN A 536 5.60 0.08 -24.22
N HIS A 537 6.07 -0.47 -23.10
CA HIS A 537 7.45 -0.93 -22.97
C HIS A 537 7.73 -2.14 -23.87
N GLY A 538 8.79 -2.06 -24.68
CA GLY A 538 9.17 -3.07 -25.67
C GLY A 538 9.46 -4.49 -25.12
N CYS A 539 9.54 -4.64 -23.80
CA CYS A 539 9.72 -5.94 -23.15
C CYS A 539 8.40 -6.75 -23.01
N LEU A 540 7.26 -6.09 -23.22
CA LEU A 540 5.91 -6.64 -23.11
C LEU A 540 5.08 -6.46 -24.38
N THR A 541 5.63 -5.78 -25.40
CA THR A 541 5.04 -5.72 -26.74
C THR A 541 5.23 -7.05 -27.44
N SER A 542 4.15 -7.61 -27.97
CA SER A 542 4.20 -8.77 -28.88
C SER A 542 3.40 -8.44 -30.14
N GLU A 543 3.98 -8.67 -31.33
CA GLU A 543 3.29 -8.47 -32.63
C GLU A 543 2.04 -9.37 -32.77
N THR A 544 1.90 -10.40 -31.91
CA THR A 544 0.84 -11.41 -31.95
C THR A 544 -0.06 -11.43 -30.71
N GLY A 545 0.18 -10.54 -29.74
CA GLY A 545 -0.52 -10.53 -28.45
C GLY A 545 -2.00 -10.17 -28.58
N THR A 546 -2.90 -11.06 -28.16
CA THR A 546 -4.32 -10.74 -28.03
C THR A 546 -4.57 -9.91 -26.77
N ARG A 547 -5.61 -9.05 -26.78
CA ARG A 547 -6.04 -8.30 -25.58
C ARG A 547 -6.28 -9.20 -24.36
N GLU A 548 -6.72 -10.44 -24.59
CA GLU A 548 -6.94 -11.44 -23.55
C GLU A 548 -5.62 -11.89 -22.89
N LEU A 549 -4.57 -12.15 -23.68
CA LEU A 549 -3.25 -12.51 -23.15
C LEU A 549 -2.65 -11.38 -22.32
N SER A 550 -2.81 -10.13 -22.78
CA SER A 550 -2.42 -8.93 -22.02
C SER A 550 -3.13 -8.86 -20.66
N LEU A 551 -4.45 -9.06 -20.63
CA LEU A 551 -5.21 -9.03 -19.38
C LEU A 551 -4.78 -10.16 -18.43
N LYS A 552 -4.57 -11.38 -18.94
CA LYS A 552 -4.05 -12.51 -18.15
C LYS A 552 -2.69 -12.17 -17.53
N ALA A 553 -1.79 -11.57 -18.31
CA ALA A 553 -0.47 -11.18 -17.83
C ALA A 553 -0.55 -10.10 -16.73
N MET A 554 -1.43 -9.10 -16.87
CA MET A 554 -1.64 -8.07 -15.85
C MET A 554 -2.21 -8.65 -14.56
N TRP A 555 -3.22 -9.52 -14.66
CA TRP A 555 -3.75 -10.24 -13.51
C TRP A 555 -2.67 -11.07 -12.82
N ALA A 556 -1.85 -11.79 -13.60
CA ALA A 556 -0.77 -12.60 -13.06
C ALA A 556 0.29 -11.75 -12.33
N LEU A 557 0.66 -10.57 -12.86
CA LEU A 557 1.55 -9.62 -12.18
C LEU A 557 0.97 -9.12 -10.86
N GLN A 558 -0.33 -8.81 -10.82
CA GLN A 558 -1.00 -8.40 -9.58
C GLN A 558 -1.02 -9.54 -8.56
N ARG A 559 -1.39 -10.76 -8.98
CA ARG A 559 -1.35 -11.94 -8.09
C ARG A 559 0.05 -12.23 -7.56
N LEU A 560 1.07 -12.13 -8.41
CA LEU A 560 2.47 -12.30 -8.03
C LEU A 560 2.95 -11.21 -7.07
N SER A 561 2.27 -10.08 -6.94
CA SER A 561 2.62 -9.00 -6.01
C SER A 561 2.06 -9.22 -4.60
N VAL A 562 1.12 -10.15 -4.40
CA VAL A 562 0.54 -10.46 -3.07
C VAL A 562 1.60 -10.86 -2.02
N PRO A 563 2.66 -11.64 -2.32
CA PRO A 563 3.73 -11.92 -1.36
C PRO A 563 4.49 -10.70 -0.84
N HIS A 564 4.41 -9.54 -1.51
CA HIS A 564 5.13 -8.32 -1.12
C HIS A 564 4.48 -7.58 0.05
N VAL A 565 3.20 -7.85 0.33
CA VAL A 565 2.42 -7.15 1.36
C VAL A 565 3.05 -7.36 2.74
N PHE A 566 3.35 -6.30 3.48
CA PHE A 566 3.97 -6.41 4.80
C PHE A 566 3.04 -7.04 5.80
N GLU A 567 3.49 -8.11 6.44
CA GLU A 567 2.68 -9.02 7.26
C GLU A 567 1.91 -8.31 8.37
N LEU A 568 0.77 -8.89 8.71
CA LEU A 568 0.08 -8.55 9.96
C LEU A 568 1.01 -8.83 11.15
N PRO A 569 0.80 -8.16 12.29
CA PRO A 569 1.46 -8.57 13.52
C PRO A 569 1.25 -10.08 13.74
N LEU A 570 2.35 -10.82 13.93
CA LEU A 570 2.30 -12.28 14.01
C LEU A 570 1.43 -12.74 15.18
N GLU A 571 1.25 -11.92 16.22
CA GLU A 571 0.32 -12.19 17.32
C GLU A 571 -1.11 -12.35 16.82
N VAL A 572 -1.55 -11.55 15.84
CA VAL A 572 -2.89 -11.62 15.22
C VAL A 572 -3.04 -12.89 14.39
N VAL A 573 -2.00 -13.29 13.67
CA VAL A 573 -1.97 -14.50 12.83
C VAL A 573 -1.78 -15.78 13.65
N TYR A 574 -1.15 -15.70 14.82
CA TYR A 574 -0.97 -16.79 15.77
C TYR A 574 -2.26 -17.09 16.55
N SER A 575 -2.90 -16.01 17.04
CA SER A 575 -4.35 -15.95 17.12
C SER A 575 -4.96 -16.47 15.80
N CYS A 576 -6.19 -16.88 15.58
CA CYS A 576 -6.68 -17.39 14.28
C CYS A 576 -6.12 -18.76 13.87
N VAL A 577 -4.79 -18.98 13.78
CA VAL A 577 -4.21 -20.29 13.42
C VAL A 577 -4.28 -21.27 14.58
N TYR A 578 -3.94 -20.84 15.80
CA TYR A 578 -3.90 -21.73 16.96
C TYR A 578 -5.18 -21.62 17.79
N PRO A 579 -5.91 -22.72 18.03
CA PRO A 579 -7.07 -22.72 18.91
C PRO A 579 -6.65 -22.50 20.38
N TRP A 580 -6.68 -21.24 20.79
CA TRP A 580 -6.41 -20.65 22.11
C TRP A 580 -7.28 -21.15 23.28
N LYS A 581 -8.25 -22.04 23.02
CA LYS A 581 -9.32 -22.38 24.00
C LYS A 581 -8.82 -23.07 25.27
N GLU A 582 -7.63 -23.67 25.26
CA GLU A 582 -7.13 -24.45 26.40
C GLU A 582 -6.09 -23.72 27.27
N CYS A 583 -5.38 -22.70 26.76
CA CYS A 583 -4.30 -22.03 27.52
C CYS A 583 -4.70 -20.69 28.17
N CYS A 584 -5.77 -20.03 27.70
CA CYS A 584 -6.06 -18.64 28.06
C CYS A 584 -7.32 -18.43 28.93
N CYS A 585 -8.02 -19.50 29.31
CA CYS A 585 -9.18 -19.43 30.22
C CYS A 585 -8.85 -18.88 31.63
N GLY A 586 -7.56 -18.64 31.93
CA GLY A 586 -7.09 -17.97 33.14
C GLY A 586 -6.60 -16.52 32.95
N CYS A 587 -6.70 -15.92 31.76
CA CYS A 587 -6.32 -14.51 31.55
C CYS A 587 -7.36 -13.59 32.22
N SER A 588 -6.91 -12.65 33.05
CA SER A 588 -7.78 -11.73 33.80
C SER A 588 -8.27 -10.51 33.00
N GLY A 589 -8.10 -10.51 31.67
CA GLY A 589 -8.49 -9.42 30.78
C GLY A 589 -7.73 -9.38 29.45
N GLY A 590 -8.09 -8.42 28.59
CA GLY A 590 -7.49 -8.22 27.27
C GLY A 590 -5.98 -7.96 27.29
N ASP A 591 -5.50 -7.17 28.25
CA ASP A 591 -4.07 -6.87 28.40
C ASP A 591 -3.25 -8.12 28.76
N ALA A 592 -3.79 -8.95 29.66
CA ALA A 592 -3.16 -10.22 30.03
C ALA A 592 -3.11 -11.18 28.84
N LEU A 593 -4.18 -11.22 28.03
CA LEU A 593 -4.23 -12.01 26.81
C LEU A 593 -3.21 -11.50 25.78
N ALA A 594 -3.11 -10.19 25.56
CA ALA A 594 -2.15 -9.60 24.63
C ALA A 594 -0.70 -9.90 25.04
N ALA A 595 -0.38 -9.76 26.33
CA ALA A 595 0.95 -10.09 26.86
C ALA A 595 1.26 -11.59 26.71
N HIS A 596 0.28 -12.46 26.96
CA HIS A 596 0.40 -13.90 26.77
C HIS A 596 0.68 -14.25 25.30
N MET A 597 -0.11 -13.72 24.36
CA MET A 597 0.08 -13.93 22.92
C MET A 597 1.44 -13.43 22.46
N SER A 598 1.85 -12.25 22.91
CA SER A 598 3.16 -11.70 22.60
C SER A 598 4.29 -12.62 23.10
N ALA A 599 4.19 -13.14 24.33
CA ALA A 599 5.18 -14.06 24.88
C ALA A 599 5.26 -15.38 24.08
N HIS A 600 4.13 -15.91 23.63
CA HIS A 600 4.08 -17.11 22.80
C HIS A 600 4.76 -16.89 21.45
N VAL A 601 4.43 -15.81 20.73
CA VAL A 601 5.05 -15.50 19.44
C VAL A 601 6.54 -15.18 19.61
N ALA A 602 6.94 -14.57 20.73
CA ALA A 602 8.34 -14.37 21.08
C ALA A 602 9.12 -15.68 21.20
N ALA A 603 8.51 -16.69 21.80
CA ALA A 603 9.11 -18.00 22.04
C ALA A 603 9.14 -18.90 20.80
N LEU A 604 8.42 -18.56 19.73
CA LEU A 604 8.46 -19.32 18.48
C LEU A 604 9.87 -19.31 17.87
N ASP A 605 10.25 -20.44 17.27
CA ASP A 605 11.41 -20.48 16.41
C ASP A 605 11.12 -19.82 15.05
N GLU A 606 12.18 -19.69 14.25
CA GLU A 606 12.16 -19.07 12.92
C GLU A 606 11.21 -19.80 11.95
N ALA A 607 11.20 -21.13 11.98
CA ALA A 607 10.34 -21.95 11.14
C ALA A 607 8.85 -21.77 11.46
N ALA A 608 8.51 -21.66 12.74
CA ALA A 608 7.15 -21.40 13.20
C ALA A 608 6.66 -20.01 12.80
N ARG A 609 7.52 -18.98 12.90
CA ARG A 609 7.18 -17.62 12.42
C ARG A 609 7.00 -17.59 10.91
N ALA A 610 7.85 -18.28 10.16
CA ALA A 610 7.67 -18.47 8.72
C ALA A 610 6.33 -19.16 8.40
N GLY A 611 5.95 -20.18 9.18
CA GLY A 611 4.65 -20.84 9.07
C GLY A 611 3.45 -19.90 9.27
N LEU A 612 3.53 -18.96 10.21
CA LEU A 612 2.53 -17.91 10.39
C LEU A 612 2.48 -16.95 9.18
N SER A 613 3.64 -16.48 8.70
CA SER A 613 3.71 -15.62 7.50
C SER A 613 3.09 -16.30 6.26
N CYS A 614 3.33 -17.61 6.09
CA CYS A 614 2.68 -18.44 5.07
C CYS A 614 1.17 -18.55 5.27
N ALA A 615 0.69 -18.71 6.51
CA ALA A 615 -0.73 -18.82 6.79
C ALA A 615 -1.49 -17.54 6.36
N GLU A 616 -0.96 -16.36 6.71
CA GLU A 616 -1.52 -15.09 6.26
C GLU A 616 -1.48 -14.97 4.72
N LEU A 617 -0.35 -15.32 4.11
CA LEU A 617 -0.21 -15.26 2.64
C LEU A 617 -1.26 -16.12 1.93
N ASN A 618 -1.53 -17.32 2.45
CA ASN A 618 -2.56 -18.20 1.90
C ASN A 618 -3.97 -17.59 2.04
N TRP A 619 -4.26 -16.86 3.12
CA TRP A 619 -5.52 -16.14 3.27
C TRP A 619 -5.65 -15.03 2.22
N LEU A 620 -4.60 -14.24 2.02
CA LEU A 620 -4.59 -13.15 1.05
C LEU A 620 -4.70 -13.67 -0.38
N LEU A 621 -3.96 -14.72 -0.74
CA LEU A 621 -4.05 -15.34 -2.07
C LEU A 621 -5.44 -15.89 -2.33
N LYS A 622 -6.03 -16.59 -1.37
CA LYS A 622 -7.40 -17.09 -1.51
C LYS A 622 -8.41 -15.95 -1.71
N GLN A 623 -8.30 -14.87 -0.93
CA GLN A 623 -9.20 -13.72 -1.05
C GLN A 623 -9.01 -12.97 -2.37
N PHE A 624 -7.76 -12.85 -2.85
CA PHE A 624 -7.46 -12.29 -4.17
C PHE A 624 -8.04 -13.16 -5.29
N ASP A 625 -7.88 -14.48 -5.20
CA ASP A 625 -8.39 -15.46 -6.17
C ASP A 625 -9.94 -15.53 -6.17
N ASP A 626 -10.56 -15.12 -5.05
CA ASP A 626 -12.00 -15.01 -4.88
C ASP A 626 -12.57 -13.65 -5.33
N MET A 627 -11.76 -12.69 -5.80
CA MET A 627 -12.23 -11.45 -6.45
C MET A 627 -12.54 -11.65 -7.92
#